data_AF-A0A2Z5ZL97-F1
#
_entry.id   AF-A0A2Z5ZL97-F1
#
_cell.length_a   1.000
_cell.length_b   1.000
_cell.length_c   1.000
_cell.angle_alpha   90.00
_cell.angle_beta   90.00
_cell.angle_gamma   90.00
#
_symmetry.space_group_name_H-M   'P 1'
#
loop_
_entity.id
_entity.type
_entity.pdbx_description
1 polymer ?
#
loop_
_entity_poly.entity_id
_entity_poly.type
_entity_poly.pdbx_seq_one_letter_code
_entity_poly.pdbx_strand_id
1 'polypeptide(L)'
;MKQAAAQGASTEKPAKQVALIIAGPTCSGKSALALAVAQRLGGTIINADSMQVYKELHVLTARPSAADEQLVPHQLYGVLPAADKGSVAWWRNQALTAMQAAWAQGRLPILCGGTGMYMRALTDGLAEIPDCGESARNEARTFVAEHGPEALHARLAEIDPEMAARLKPGDSQRISRAWEVWRGTGHSLAYWQAQPGLPPAPCSFVALRLLPPGQSYAPA
;
A
#
# COMPACT_ATOMS: atom_id res chain seq x y z
N MET A 1 -27.42 24.98 52.08
CA MET A 1 -26.08 24.41 51.82
C MET A 1 -26.22 23.39 50.70
N LYS A 2 -25.79 23.73 49.48
CA LYS A 2 -25.88 22.86 48.30
C LYS A 2 -24.69 21.89 48.30
N GLN A 3 -24.97 20.60 48.30
CA GLN A 3 -24.00 19.56 47.94
C GLN A 3 -23.73 19.64 46.44
N ALA A 4 -22.47 19.84 46.07
CA ALA A 4 -21.98 19.64 44.71
C ALA A 4 -21.29 18.28 44.67
N ALA A 5 -21.93 17.30 44.02
CA ALA A 5 -21.30 16.05 43.66
C ALA A 5 -20.37 16.30 42.47
N ALA A 6 -19.06 16.21 42.70
CA ALA A 6 -18.08 16.14 41.64
C ALA A 6 -18.15 14.72 41.03
N GLN A 7 -18.80 14.60 39.87
CA GLN A 7 -18.70 13.41 39.04
C GLN A 7 -17.33 13.45 38.35
N GLY A 8 -16.45 12.54 38.75
CA GLY A 8 -15.18 12.30 38.07
C GLY A 8 -15.46 11.79 36.66
N ALA A 9 -15.04 12.56 35.66
CA ALA A 9 -14.96 12.10 34.29
C ALA A 9 -13.89 11.01 34.23
N SER A 10 -14.32 9.75 34.10
CA SER A 10 -13.46 8.63 33.74
C SER A 10 -12.86 8.91 32.36
N THR A 11 -11.59 9.27 32.33
CA THR A 11 -10.78 9.35 31.11
C THR A 11 -10.47 7.92 30.65
N GLU A 12 -11.47 7.22 30.10
CA GLU A 12 -11.21 6.01 29.33
C GLU A 12 -10.39 6.39 28.09
N LYS A 13 -9.17 5.86 28.02
CA LYS A 13 -8.32 5.99 26.84
C LYS A 13 -9.09 5.38 25.66
N PRO A 14 -9.34 6.12 24.56
CA PRO A 14 -10.13 5.58 23.47
C PRO A 14 -9.52 4.28 22.98
N ALA A 15 -10.36 3.26 22.81
CA ALA A 15 -9.93 1.96 22.31
C ALA A 15 -9.20 2.13 20.98
N LYS A 16 -8.00 1.56 20.88
CA LYS A 16 -7.17 1.68 19.67
C LYS A 16 -7.94 1.10 18.49
N GLN A 17 -8.12 1.88 17.43
CA GLN A 17 -8.82 1.45 16.21
C GLN A 17 -8.15 0.19 15.63
N VAL A 18 -8.96 -0.71 15.07
CA VAL A 18 -8.51 -1.99 14.49
C VAL A 18 -8.89 -2.05 13.02
N ALA A 19 -7.99 -2.59 12.18
CA ALA A 19 -8.26 -2.94 10.80
C ALA A 19 -7.77 -4.37 10.50
N LEU A 20 -8.47 -5.05 9.58
CA LEU A 20 -8.13 -6.40 9.13
C LEU A 20 -7.42 -6.33 7.78
N ILE A 21 -6.32 -7.04 7.61
CA ILE A 21 -5.66 -7.25 6.33
C ILE A 21 -5.97 -8.68 5.88
N ILE A 22 -6.51 -8.84 4.68
CA ILE A 22 -6.66 -10.13 4.01
C ILE A 22 -5.78 -10.10 2.75
N ALA A 23 -4.67 -10.82 2.82
CA ALA A 23 -3.68 -10.87 1.76
C ALA A 23 -3.45 -12.30 1.29
N GLY A 24 -3.02 -12.45 0.04
CA GLY A 24 -2.69 -13.75 -0.55
C GLY A 24 -2.43 -13.62 -2.05
N PRO A 25 -1.91 -14.67 -2.69
CA PRO A 25 -1.66 -14.65 -4.12
C PRO A 25 -2.97 -14.54 -4.91
N THR A 26 -2.86 -14.21 -6.19
CA THR A 26 -3.99 -14.26 -7.12
C THR A 26 -4.64 -15.65 -7.09
N CYS A 27 -5.97 -15.69 -7.21
CA CYS A 27 -6.77 -16.93 -7.15
C CYS A 27 -6.73 -17.69 -5.80
N SER A 28 -6.29 -17.07 -4.71
CA SER A 28 -6.30 -17.69 -3.37
C SER A 28 -7.67 -17.70 -2.67
N GLY A 29 -8.69 -17.06 -3.24
CA GLY A 29 -10.00 -16.91 -2.59
C GLY A 29 -10.11 -15.73 -1.60
N LYS A 30 -9.11 -14.84 -1.56
CA LYS A 30 -9.07 -13.66 -0.67
C LYS A 30 -10.33 -12.80 -0.71
N SER A 31 -10.92 -12.58 -1.90
CA SER A 31 -12.12 -11.75 -2.05
C SER A 31 -13.34 -12.40 -1.41
N ALA A 32 -13.51 -13.72 -1.58
CA ALA A 32 -14.61 -14.47 -0.96
C ALA A 32 -14.49 -14.47 0.57
N LEU A 33 -13.27 -14.64 1.10
CA LEU A 33 -13.03 -14.53 2.54
C LEU A 33 -13.34 -13.12 3.06
N ALA A 34 -12.89 -12.08 2.36
CA ALA A 34 -13.14 -10.69 2.74
C ALA A 34 -14.64 -10.37 2.79
N LEU A 35 -15.41 -10.84 1.80
CA LEU A 35 -16.85 -10.68 1.75
C LEU A 35 -17.54 -11.38 2.94
N ALA A 36 -17.21 -12.65 3.18
CA ALA A 36 -17.78 -13.41 4.28
C ALA A 36 -17.49 -12.78 5.66
N VAL A 37 -16.26 -12.30 5.86
CA VAL A 37 -15.87 -11.60 7.10
C VAL A 37 -16.58 -10.25 7.21
N ALA A 38 -16.68 -9.48 6.13
CA ALA A 38 -17.35 -8.19 6.11
C ALA A 38 -18.85 -8.32 6.45
N GLN A 39 -19.54 -9.31 5.91
CA GLN A 39 -20.95 -9.56 6.23
C GLN A 39 -21.14 -9.92 7.71
N ARG A 40 -20.27 -10.76 8.26
CA ARG A 40 -20.39 -11.26 9.63
C ARG A 40 -20.00 -10.22 10.69
N LEU A 41 -19.02 -9.38 10.39
CA LEU A 41 -18.47 -8.40 11.36
C LEU A 41 -18.89 -6.95 11.07
N GLY A 42 -19.76 -6.71 10.10
CA GLY A 42 -20.16 -5.35 9.71
C GLY A 42 -19.00 -4.55 9.12
N GLY A 43 -18.22 -5.15 8.23
CA GLY A 43 -17.00 -4.57 7.66
C GLY A 43 -17.22 -3.75 6.38
N THR A 44 -16.24 -2.92 6.06
CA THR A 44 -16.09 -2.22 4.78
C THR A 44 -14.84 -2.76 4.10
N ILE A 45 -14.99 -3.30 2.88
CA ILE A 45 -13.87 -3.83 2.10
C ILE A 45 -13.18 -2.69 1.39
N ILE A 46 -11.87 -2.57 1.58
CA ILE A 46 -11.04 -1.54 0.98
C ILE A 46 -10.03 -2.24 0.08
N ASN A 47 -10.04 -1.91 -1.21
CA ASN A 47 -9.14 -2.49 -2.19
C ASN A 47 -7.67 -2.20 -1.85
N ALA A 48 -6.85 -3.23 -1.89
CA ALA A 48 -5.39 -3.16 -1.77
C ALA A 48 -4.68 -3.90 -2.91
N ASP A 49 -5.30 -3.90 -4.09
CA ASP A 49 -4.75 -4.37 -5.36
C ASP A 49 -4.58 -3.19 -6.33
N SER A 50 -3.34 -2.98 -6.79
CA SER A 50 -2.94 -1.85 -7.62
C SER A 50 -3.58 -1.84 -9.01
N MET A 51 -4.10 -2.96 -9.51
CA MET A 51 -4.78 -2.99 -10.81
C MET A 51 -6.28 -2.74 -10.66
N GLN A 52 -6.87 -3.13 -9.54
CA GLN A 52 -8.31 -2.98 -9.27
C GLN A 52 -8.75 -1.53 -9.00
N VAL A 53 -7.80 -0.61 -8.78
CA VAL A 53 -8.10 0.82 -8.59
C VAL A 53 -8.51 1.52 -9.88
N TYR A 54 -8.09 1.04 -11.05
CA TYR A 54 -8.34 1.71 -12.33
C TYR A 54 -9.78 1.51 -12.78
N LYS A 55 -10.49 2.53 -13.25
CA LYS A 55 -11.93 2.53 -13.57
C LYS A 55 -12.29 1.59 -14.72
N GLU A 56 -11.50 1.58 -15.78
CA GLU A 56 -11.79 0.90 -17.05
C GLU A 56 -11.53 -0.62 -16.98
N LEU A 57 -10.71 -1.09 -16.04
CA LEU A 57 -10.26 -2.48 -15.97
C LEU A 57 -11.15 -3.40 -15.11
N HIS A 58 -12.48 -3.39 -15.27
CA HIS A 58 -13.38 -4.05 -14.30
C HIS A 58 -13.30 -5.58 -14.39
N VAL A 59 -13.48 -6.11 -15.61
CA VAL A 59 -13.47 -7.56 -15.88
C VAL A 59 -12.08 -8.16 -15.70
N LEU A 60 -11.06 -7.54 -16.29
CA LEU A 60 -9.69 -8.10 -16.33
C LEU A 60 -9.02 -8.21 -14.96
N THR A 61 -9.48 -7.43 -13.98
CA THR A 61 -8.86 -7.38 -12.65
C THR A 61 -9.66 -8.12 -11.60
N ALA A 62 -10.71 -8.84 -11.99
CA ALA A 62 -11.59 -9.59 -11.08
C ALA A 62 -12.06 -8.72 -9.90
N ARG A 63 -12.56 -7.51 -10.22
CA ARG A 63 -13.22 -6.66 -9.22
C ARG A 63 -14.47 -7.36 -8.66
N PRO A 64 -14.93 -6.95 -7.46
CA PRO A 64 -16.21 -7.40 -6.92
C PRO A 64 -17.33 -7.29 -7.96
N SER A 65 -18.22 -8.27 -7.97
CA SER A 65 -19.42 -8.21 -8.80
C SER A 65 -20.42 -7.20 -8.23
N ALA A 66 -21.37 -6.74 -9.03
CA ALA A 66 -22.45 -5.88 -8.53
C ALA A 66 -23.25 -6.53 -7.40
N ALA A 67 -23.37 -7.87 -7.40
CA ALA A 67 -23.99 -8.61 -6.31
C ALA A 67 -23.16 -8.51 -5.02
N ASP A 68 -21.83 -8.65 -5.10
CA ASP A 68 -20.95 -8.51 -3.94
C ASP A 68 -20.97 -7.07 -3.37
N GLU A 69 -20.97 -6.07 -4.25
CA GLU A 69 -21.03 -4.65 -3.87
C GLU A 69 -22.35 -4.26 -3.16
N GLN A 70 -23.43 -4.98 -3.43
CA GLN A 70 -24.71 -4.80 -2.73
C GLN A 70 -24.72 -5.40 -1.32
N LEU A 71 -23.89 -6.41 -1.06
CA LEU A 71 -23.87 -7.12 0.22
C LEU A 71 -23.13 -6.32 1.30
N VAL A 72 -22.02 -5.67 0.94
CA VAL A 72 -21.22 -4.84 1.85
C VAL A 72 -20.56 -3.68 1.09
N PRO A 73 -20.25 -2.56 1.76
CA PRO A 73 -19.53 -1.46 1.14
C PRO A 73 -18.14 -1.89 0.66
N HIS A 74 -17.84 -1.56 -0.59
CA HIS A 74 -16.54 -1.70 -1.21
C HIS A 74 -15.98 -0.31 -1.54
N GLN A 75 -14.70 -0.09 -1.24
CA GLN A 75 -14.01 1.18 -1.42
C GLN A 75 -12.73 0.98 -2.23
N LEU A 76 -12.34 2.01 -3.00
CA LEU A 76 -11.13 2.05 -3.82
C LEU A 76 -11.07 1.05 -4.98
N TYR A 77 -12.23 0.58 -5.43
CA TYR A 77 -12.38 -0.18 -6.67
C TYR A 77 -12.78 0.78 -7.80
N GLY A 78 -12.03 0.80 -8.90
CA GLY A 78 -12.39 1.60 -10.08
C GLY A 78 -12.44 3.11 -9.88
N VAL A 79 -11.69 3.64 -8.92
CA VAL A 79 -11.72 5.06 -8.52
C VAL A 79 -10.71 5.94 -9.29
N LEU A 80 -9.79 5.35 -10.05
CA LEU A 80 -8.73 6.06 -10.76
C LEU A 80 -8.89 5.88 -12.29
N PRO A 81 -8.93 6.95 -13.10
CA PRO A 81 -8.87 6.80 -14.56
C PRO A 81 -7.59 6.09 -15.01
N ALA A 82 -7.65 5.23 -16.03
CA ALA A 82 -6.48 4.55 -16.57
C ALA A 82 -5.41 5.48 -17.18
N ALA A 83 -5.79 6.73 -17.51
CA ALA A 83 -4.86 7.75 -17.97
C ALA A 83 -3.95 8.30 -16.85
N ASP A 84 -4.39 8.17 -15.59
CA ASP A 84 -3.67 8.69 -14.42
C ASP A 84 -2.78 7.62 -13.80
N LYS A 85 -1.63 8.02 -13.25
CA LYS A 85 -0.71 7.07 -12.60
C LYS A 85 -1.06 6.91 -11.13
N GLY A 86 -1.46 5.70 -10.73
CA GLY A 86 -1.65 5.34 -9.33
C GLY A 86 -0.32 5.17 -8.60
N SER A 87 -0.08 5.97 -7.56
CA SER A 87 1.10 5.83 -6.69
C SER A 87 0.77 5.19 -5.35
N VAL A 88 1.78 4.66 -4.67
CA VAL A 88 1.65 4.10 -3.31
C VAL A 88 1.23 5.17 -2.31
N ALA A 89 1.78 6.39 -2.44
CA ALA A 89 1.42 7.53 -1.59
C ALA A 89 -0.05 7.92 -1.79
N TRP A 90 -0.50 7.99 -3.04
CA TRP A 90 -1.91 8.23 -3.37
C TRP A 90 -2.81 7.15 -2.76
N TRP A 91 -2.51 5.87 -3.00
CA TRP A 91 -3.33 4.78 -2.48
C TRP A 91 -3.37 4.80 -0.95
N ARG A 92 -2.23 5.04 -0.28
CA ARG A 92 -2.16 5.11 1.20
C ARG A 92 -3.10 6.19 1.74
N ASN A 93 -3.10 7.38 1.15
CA ASN A 93 -3.97 8.48 1.59
C ASN A 93 -5.45 8.16 1.37
N GLN A 94 -5.79 7.55 0.24
CA GLN A 94 -7.15 7.10 -0.05
C GLN A 94 -7.60 5.98 0.92
N ALA A 95 -6.70 5.04 1.23
CA ALA A 95 -6.97 3.94 2.16
C ALA A 95 -7.19 4.46 3.58
N LEU A 96 -6.36 5.37 4.06
CA LEU A 96 -6.53 6.01 5.38
C LEU A 96 -7.87 6.75 5.47
N THR A 97 -8.25 7.48 4.42
CA THR A 97 -9.55 8.17 4.35
C THR A 97 -10.71 7.18 4.41
N ALA A 98 -10.64 6.09 3.64
CA ALA A 98 -11.66 5.05 3.65
C ALA A 98 -11.74 4.31 5.00
N MET A 99 -10.60 4.07 5.65
CA MET A 99 -10.54 3.47 7.00
C MET A 99 -11.19 4.39 8.03
N GLN A 100 -10.88 5.68 8.01
CA GLN A 100 -11.51 6.68 8.89
C GLN A 100 -13.02 6.74 8.69
N ALA A 101 -13.49 6.77 7.44
CA ALA A 101 -14.92 6.75 7.14
C ALA A 101 -15.62 5.48 7.64
N ALA A 102 -14.99 4.31 7.46
CA ALA A 102 -15.52 3.04 7.96
C ALA A 102 -15.61 3.03 9.49
N TRP A 103 -14.56 3.44 10.20
CA TRP A 103 -14.58 3.53 11.67
C TRP A 103 -15.63 4.52 12.18
N ALA A 104 -15.78 5.68 11.53
CA ALA A 104 -16.80 6.67 11.89
C ALA A 104 -18.23 6.12 11.76
N GLN A 105 -18.44 5.14 10.89
CA GLN A 105 -19.71 4.43 10.72
C GLN A 105 -19.83 3.18 11.60
N GLY A 106 -18.89 2.94 12.52
CA GLY A 106 -18.87 1.75 13.37
C GLY A 106 -18.54 0.45 12.63
N ARG A 107 -17.93 0.54 11.44
CA ARG A 107 -17.58 -0.59 10.58
C ARG A 107 -16.11 -0.97 10.69
N LEU A 108 -15.81 -2.25 10.57
CA LEU A 108 -14.43 -2.76 10.52
C LEU A 108 -13.83 -2.52 9.12
N PRO A 109 -12.72 -1.77 8.97
CA PRO A 109 -12.01 -1.69 7.70
C PRO A 109 -11.30 -3.02 7.41
N ILE A 110 -11.53 -3.57 6.22
CA ILE A 110 -10.94 -4.82 5.74
C ILE A 110 -10.14 -4.53 4.46
N LEU A 111 -8.82 -4.45 4.57
CA LEU A 111 -7.92 -4.25 3.43
C LEU A 111 -7.74 -5.59 2.70
N CYS A 112 -8.27 -5.71 1.49
CA CYS A 112 -8.22 -6.94 0.69
C CYS A 112 -7.39 -6.73 -0.57
N GLY A 113 -6.33 -7.52 -0.76
CA GLY A 113 -5.46 -7.33 -1.92
C GLY A 113 -4.17 -8.14 -1.92
N GLY A 114 -3.39 -7.99 -2.98
CA GLY A 114 -2.09 -8.66 -3.16
C GLY A 114 -0.90 -7.71 -3.27
N THR A 115 -1.11 -6.39 -3.32
CA THR A 115 -0.03 -5.44 -3.53
C THR A 115 0.75 -5.21 -2.24
N GLY A 116 1.83 -5.98 -2.04
CA GLY A 116 2.63 -5.93 -0.81
C GLY A 116 3.18 -4.54 -0.47
N MET A 117 3.49 -3.72 -1.48
CA MET A 117 3.97 -2.34 -1.27
C MET A 117 2.88 -1.43 -0.67
N TYR A 118 1.61 -1.63 -1.02
CA TYR A 118 0.49 -0.91 -0.41
C TYR A 118 0.38 -1.26 1.07
N MET A 119 0.39 -2.55 1.39
CA MET A 119 0.32 -3.01 2.79
C MET A 119 1.48 -2.47 3.62
N ARG A 120 2.72 -2.57 3.13
CA ARG A 120 3.91 -2.03 3.81
C ARG A 120 3.82 -0.53 4.03
N ALA A 121 3.39 0.24 3.03
CA ALA A 121 3.23 1.69 3.16
C ALA A 121 2.22 2.08 4.26
N LEU A 122 1.23 1.22 4.50
CA LEU A 122 0.22 1.42 5.52
C LEU A 122 0.68 0.94 6.91
N THR A 123 1.38 -0.20 7.00
CA THR A 123 1.78 -0.82 8.27
C THR A 123 3.11 -0.30 8.81
N ASP A 124 4.04 0.04 7.94
CA ASP A 124 5.43 0.38 8.28
C ASP A 124 5.73 1.86 8.02
N GLY A 125 4.82 2.54 7.30
CA GLY A 125 5.02 3.92 6.84
C GLY A 125 5.63 3.99 5.45
N LEU A 126 5.87 5.20 4.96
CA LEU A 126 6.35 5.44 3.61
C LEU A 126 7.41 6.54 3.60
N ALA A 127 8.57 6.25 3.02
CA ALA A 127 9.61 7.26 2.82
C ALA A 127 9.09 8.38 1.91
N GLU A 128 9.30 9.63 2.32
CA GLU A 128 8.95 10.80 1.51
C GLU A 128 10.11 11.12 0.58
N ILE A 129 9.95 10.77 -0.68
CA ILE A 129 10.92 11.02 -1.73
C ILE A 129 10.35 12.12 -2.62
N PRO A 130 11.04 13.26 -2.80
CA PRO A 130 10.62 14.30 -3.73
C PRO A 130 10.39 13.76 -5.15
N ASP A 131 9.58 14.47 -5.94
CA ASP A 131 9.45 14.11 -7.34
C ASP A 131 10.79 14.24 -8.05
N CYS A 132 11.18 13.17 -8.74
CA CYS A 132 12.46 13.08 -9.43
C CYS A 132 12.45 13.79 -10.80
N GLY A 133 11.28 14.25 -11.25
CA GLY A 133 11.07 14.91 -12.52
C GLY A 133 11.06 13.95 -13.72
N GLU A 134 10.46 14.39 -14.83
CA GLU A 134 10.36 13.56 -16.04
C GLU A 134 11.69 13.33 -16.73
N SER A 135 12.62 14.29 -16.63
CA SER A 135 13.95 14.17 -17.24
C SER A 135 14.71 12.95 -16.68
N ALA A 136 14.76 12.78 -15.36
CA ALA A 136 15.42 11.65 -14.71
C ALA A 136 14.78 10.30 -15.09
N ARG A 137 13.44 10.26 -15.18
CA ARG A 137 12.67 9.06 -15.57
C ARG A 137 12.92 8.69 -17.03
N ASN A 138 12.92 9.68 -17.92
CA ASN A 138 13.19 9.48 -19.33
C ASN A 138 14.63 9.03 -19.55
N GLU A 139 15.59 9.62 -18.85
CA GLU A 139 17.01 9.22 -18.88
C GLU A 139 17.18 7.76 -18.49
N ALA A 140 16.62 7.34 -17.35
CA ALA A 140 16.68 5.94 -16.90
C ALA A 140 16.03 4.99 -17.92
N ARG A 141 14.83 5.33 -18.41
CA ARG A 141 14.09 4.49 -19.35
C ARG A 141 14.83 4.32 -20.68
N THR A 142 15.33 5.41 -21.25
CA THR A 142 16.10 5.39 -22.51
C THR A 142 17.37 4.57 -22.32
N PHE A 143 18.10 4.80 -21.23
CA PHE A 143 19.34 4.08 -20.97
C PHE A 143 19.11 2.57 -20.85
N VAL A 144 18.11 2.14 -20.08
CA VAL A 144 17.77 0.71 -19.93
C VAL A 144 17.32 0.10 -21.26
N ALA A 145 16.57 0.84 -22.09
CA ALA A 145 16.13 0.35 -23.39
C ALA A 145 17.30 0.15 -24.37
N GLU A 146 18.32 1.02 -24.32
CA GLU A 146 19.48 0.97 -25.23
C GLU A 146 20.58 0.02 -24.75
N HIS A 147 20.83 -0.05 -23.43
CA HIS A 147 22.02 -0.70 -22.86
C HIS A 147 21.68 -1.83 -21.87
N GLY A 148 20.41 -1.98 -21.49
CA GLY A 148 19.97 -2.96 -20.51
C GLY A 148 20.10 -2.49 -19.04
N PRO A 149 19.43 -3.20 -18.12
CA PRO A 149 19.43 -2.85 -16.69
C PRO A 149 20.77 -3.09 -16.00
N GLU A 150 21.56 -4.08 -16.42
CA GLU A 150 22.88 -4.38 -15.84
C GLU A 150 23.87 -3.23 -16.10
N ALA A 151 23.80 -2.61 -17.27
CA ALA A 151 24.61 -1.43 -17.57
C ALA A 151 24.23 -0.24 -16.69
N LEU A 152 22.93 -0.04 -16.44
CA LEU A 152 22.48 1.03 -15.53
C LEU A 152 22.89 0.74 -14.08
N HIS A 153 22.86 -0.54 -13.67
CA HIS A 153 23.35 -0.97 -12.35
C HIS A 153 24.84 -0.68 -12.17
N ALA A 154 25.66 -0.95 -13.19
CA ALA A 154 27.09 -0.63 -13.16
C ALA A 154 27.32 0.88 -12.98
N ARG A 155 26.60 1.73 -13.71
CA ARG A 155 26.68 3.19 -13.53
C ARG A 155 26.22 3.63 -12.15
N LEU A 156 25.13 3.03 -11.64
CA LEU A 156 24.66 3.29 -10.28
C LEU A 156 25.72 2.91 -9.24
N ALA A 157 26.47 1.82 -9.44
CA ALA A 157 27.51 1.40 -8.51
C ALA A 157 28.70 2.38 -8.43
N GLU A 158 28.98 3.13 -9.49
CA GLU A 158 30.02 4.18 -9.50
C GLU A 158 29.64 5.38 -8.62
N ILE A 159 28.35 5.72 -8.57
CA ILE A 159 27.83 6.92 -7.88
C ILE A 159 27.25 6.62 -6.48
N ASP A 160 26.66 5.44 -6.31
CA ASP A 160 25.94 5.00 -5.12
C ASP A 160 26.18 3.50 -4.89
N PRO A 161 27.40 3.12 -4.46
CA PRO A 161 27.79 1.73 -4.29
C PRO A 161 26.95 1.03 -3.20
N GLU A 162 26.50 1.76 -2.19
CA GLU A 162 25.69 1.21 -1.10
C GLU A 162 24.31 0.78 -1.62
N MET A 163 23.62 1.63 -2.38
CA MET A 163 22.33 1.26 -2.95
C MET A 163 22.48 0.18 -4.02
N ALA A 164 23.51 0.27 -4.88
CA ALA A 164 23.76 -0.72 -5.91
C ALA A 164 23.98 -2.14 -5.32
N ALA A 165 24.69 -2.26 -4.20
CA ALA A 165 24.91 -3.53 -3.51
C ALA A 165 23.61 -4.17 -2.98
N ARG A 166 22.59 -3.37 -2.68
CA ARG A 166 21.26 -3.85 -2.23
C ARG A 166 20.37 -4.31 -3.39
N LEU A 167 20.71 -3.95 -4.63
CA LEU A 167 19.90 -4.21 -5.82
C LEU A 167 20.49 -5.35 -6.66
N LYS A 168 19.61 -6.20 -7.19
CA LYS A 168 20.01 -7.21 -8.16
C LYS A 168 20.22 -6.55 -9.52
N PRO A 169 21.32 -6.85 -10.25
CA PRO A 169 21.62 -6.22 -11.55
C PRO A 169 20.49 -6.33 -12.60
N GLY A 170 19.70 -7.41 -12.58
CA GLY A 170 18.57 -7.60 -13.50
C GLY A 170 17.25 -6.95 -13.04
N ASP A 171 17.18 -6.31 -11.87
CA ASP A 171 15.96 -5.67 -11.37
C ASP A 171 15.79 -4.26 -11.97
N SER A 172 15.40 -4.23 -13.25
CA SER A 172 15.28 -3.00 -14.03
C SER A 172 14.42 -1.93 -13.36
N GLN A 173 13.36 -2.33 -12.66
CA GLN A 173 12.45 -1.41 -11.99
C GLN A 173 13.12 -0.76 -10.78
N ARG A 174 13.78 -1.53 -9.91
CA ARG A 174 14.42 -0.97 -8.72
C ARG A 174 15.67 -0.17 -9.07
N ILE A 175 16.43 -0.60 -10.06
CA ILE A 175 17.61 0.12 -10.54
C ILE A 175 17.21 1.46 -11.15
N SER A 176 16.23 1.46 -12.06
CA SER A 176 15.71 2.70 -12.64
C SER A 176 15.21 3.65 -11.55
N ARG A 177 14.50 3.13 -10.52
CA ARG A 177 14.02 3.97 -9.42
C ARG A 177 15.15 4.57 -8.59
N ALA A 178 16.20 3.81 -8.28
CA ALA A 178 17.36 4.33 -7.55
C ALA A 178 18.09 5.42 -8.36
N TRP A 179 18.28 5.19 -9.66
CA TRP A 179 18.86 6.17 -10.58
C TRP A 179 18.01 7.44 -10.67
N GLU A 180 16.70 7.31 -10.87
CA GLU A 180 15.77 8.44 -10.93
C GLU A 180 15.89 9.32 -9.69
N VAL A 181 15.90 8.71 -8.50
CA VAL A 181 15.94 9.42 -7.22
C VAL A 181 17.26 10.15 -7.05
N TRP A 182 18.38 9.48 -7.31
CA TRP A 182 19.68 10.14 -7.28
C TRP A 182 19.75 11.29 -8.28
N ARG A 183 19.33 11.06 -9.52
CA ARG A 183 19.40 12.06 -10.58
C ARG A 183 18.52 13.28 -10.31
N GLY A 184 17.32 13.05 -9.80
CA GLY A 184 16.34 14.10 -9.55
C GLY A 184 16.53 14.85 -8.24
N THR A 185 17.11 14.21 -7.21
CA THR A 185 17.23 14.79 -5.87
C THR A 185 18.67 15.09 -5.44
N GLY A 186 19.66 14.57 -6.17
CA GLY A 186 21.08 14.62 -5.78
C GLY A 186 21.47 13.66 -4.65
N HIS A 187 20.52 12.92 -4.08
CA HIS A 187 20.74 12.03 -2.96
C HIS A 187 20.32 10.59 -3.27
N SER A 188 21.03 9.63 -2.67
CA SER A 188 20.71 8.20 -2.75
C SER A 188 19.27 7.90 -2.36
N LEU A 189 18.68 6.86 -2.96
CA LEU A 189 17.42 6.30 -2.48
C LEU A 189 17.54 5.79 -1.03
N ALA A 190 18.69 5.25 -0.64
CA ALA A 190 18.94 4.79 0.73
C ALA A 190 18.92 5.95 1.73
N TYR A 191 19.43 7.13 1.34
CA TYR A 191 19.38 8.34 2.15
C TYR A 191 17.92 8.70 2.51
N TRP A 192 17.04 8.78 1.50
CA TRP A 192 15.63 9.11 1.74
C TRP A 192 14.87 8.03 2.53
N GLN A 193 15.23 6.76 2.37
CA GLN A 193 14.67 5.67 3.16
C GLN A 193 15.07 5.70 4.63
N ALA A 194 16.19 6.34 4.96
CA ALA A 194 16.66 6.52 6.33
C ALA A 194 16.07 7.78 7.01
N GLN A 195 15.51 8.71 6.24
CA GLN A 195 14.85 9.90 6.77
C GLN A 195 13.50 9.54 7.42
N PRO A 196 13.03 10.33 8.40
CA PRO A 196 11.66 10.23 8.88
C PRO A 196 10.68 10.40 7.71
N GLY A 197 9.90 9.36 7.43
CA GLY A 197 8.84 9.39 6.41
C GLY A 197 7.46 9.56 7.04
N LEU A 198 6.43 9.31 6.22
CA LEU A 198 5.07 9.19 6.69
C LEU A 198 4.97 8.03 7.69
N PRO A 199 4.38 8.23 8.88
CA PRO A 199 4.31 7.18 9.87
C PRO A 199 3.38 6.04 9.45
N PRO A 200 3.47 4.87 10.09
CA PRO A 200 2.42 3.85 10.05
C PRO A 200 1.03 4.42 10.31
N ALA A 201 0.00 3.75 9.77
CA ALA A 201 -1.37 4.06 10.14
C ALA A 201 -1.56 3.92 11.66
N PRO A 202 -2.24 4.86 12.33
CA PRO A 202 -2.36 4.90 13.80
C PRO A 202 -3.41 3.90 14.32
N CYS A 203 -3.38 2.65 13.85
CA CYS A 203 -4.29 1.58 14.24
C CYS A 203 -3.55 0.28 14.51
N SER A 204 -4.25 -0.71 15.07
CA SER A 204 -3.76 -2.09 15.17
C SER A 204 -4.23 -2.88 13.96
N PHE A 205 -3.32 -3.62 13.33
CA PHE A 205 -3.65 -4.53 12.24
C PHE A 205 -3.74 -5.96 12.74
N VAL A 206 -4.79 -6.65 12.32
CA VAL A 206 -4.86 -8.12 12.33
C VAL A 206 -4.67 -8.57 10.90
N ALA A 207 -3.79 -9.53 10.63
CA ALA A 207 -3.51 -9.98 9.27
C ALA A 207 -3.85 -11.46 9.09
N LEU A 208 -4.65 -11.76 8.08
CA LEU A 208 -4.93 -13.10 7.57
C LEU A 208 -4.24 -13.24 6.22
N ARG A 209 -3.33 -14.21 6.12
CA ARG A 209 -2.61 -14.52 4.88
C ARG A 209 -3.05 -15.87 4.35
N LEU A 210 -3.61 -15.87 3.14
CA LEU A 210 -3.93 -17.10 2.43
C LEU A 210 -2.67 -17.55 1.68
N LEU A 211 -2.25 -18.78 1.97
CA LEU A 211 -1.12 -19.43 1.31
C LEU A 211 -1.65 -20.45 0.29
N PRO A 212 -0.96 -20.63 -0.85
CA PRO A 212 -1.26 -21.73 -1.74
C PRO A 212 -0.99 -23.07 -1.05
N PRO A 213 -1.64 -24.16 -1.49
CA PRO A 213 -1.37 -25.49 -0.93
C PRO A 213 0.13 -25.83 -0.98
N GLY A 214 0.70 -26.29 0.15
CA GLY A 214 2.09 -26.76 0.22
C GLY A 214 3.15 -25.72 0.62
N GLN A 215 2.79 -24.46 0.88
CA GLN A 215 3.73 -23.48 1.48
C GLN A 215 3.53 -23.36 2.99
N SER A 216 4.59 -23.53 3.77
CA SER A 216 4.59 -23.22 5.21
C SER A 216 4.83 -21.73 5.44
N TYR A 217 4.19 -21.18 6.47
CA TYR A 217 4.45 -19.82 6.92
C TYR A 217 5.79 -19.76 7.65
N ALA A 218 6.75 -19.02 7.12
CA ALA A 218 7.92 -18.58 7.87
C ALA A 218 7.66 -17.14 8.36
N PRO A 219 7.57 -16.89 9.69
CA PRO A 219 7.58 -15.53 10.19
C PRO A 219 8.93 -14.88 9.84
N ALA A 220 8.87 -13.64 9.34
CA ALA A 220 10.04 -12.78 9.17
C ALA A 220 10.32 -12.02 10.46
#